data_AF-A0A117PU30-F1
#
_entry.id   AF-A0A117PU30-F1
#
_cell.length_a   1.000
_cell.length_b   1.000
_cell.length_c   1.000
_cell.angle_alpha   90.00
_cell.angle_beta   90.00
_cell.angle_gamma   90.00
#
_symmetry.space_group_name_H-M   'P 1'
#
loop_
_entity.id
_entity.type
_entity.pdbx_description
1 polymer ?
#
loop_
_entity_poly.entity_id
_entity_poly.type
_entity_poly.pdbx_seq_one_letter_code
_entity_poly.pdbx_strand_id
1 'polypeptide(L)'
;MKHRQLEPLEGELSEVFTSALDGTPRTPVPLAAIEREGRTRRRRRRITALLTCCLLVLGPLGYVGRRLADGSGSGPVTPGRTVAAGAVRVVAAGERVRPASGTELWLTKDGAHWSEPRGMGEFLPVAGLSSGTPAVTLRLEVVDGRLLLSGVHHGGGPAARVEVDTPSGRVLGTVLTLAGDPGWDVWYATARFVVTKDKRMLLDTRVTVYDADGKVLARGGVGS
;
A
#
# COMPACT_ATOMS: atom_id res chain seq x y z
N MET A 1 -37.62 56.08 -19.61
CA MET A 1 -37.10 56.41 -18.26
C MET A 1 -36.32 55.22 -17.73
N LYS A 2 -35.04 55.47 -17.41
CA LYS A 2 -34.11 54.80 -16.48
C LYS A 2 -33.88 53.28 -16.58
N HIS A 3 -32.68 52.97 -17.06
CA HIS A 3 -31.83 51.81 -16.77
C HIS A 3 -31.85 51.43 -15.29
N ARG A 4 -31.84 50.12 -15.00
CA ARG A 4 -31.38 49.59 -13.72
C ARG A 4 -30.28 48.56 -14.00
N GLN A 5 -29.04 49.05 -13.95
CA GLN A 5 -27.84 48.23 -13.88
C GLN A 5 -27.94 47.30 -12.67
N LEU A 6 -27.70 46.02 -12.90
CA LEU A 6 -27.24 45.07 -11.88
C LEU A 6 -25.77 44.82 -12.21
N GLU A 7 -24.88 45.31 -11.35
CA GLU A 7 -23.58 44.70 -11.00
C GLU A 7 -22.78 45.70 -10.15
N PRO A 8 -22.61 45.44 -8.84
CA PRO A 8 -21.47 46.00 -8.12
C PRO A 8 -20.74 44.99 -7.21
N LEU A 9 -20.84 43.66 -7.42
CA LEU A 9 -20.28 42.69 -6.47
C LEU A 9 -18.92 42.08 -6.87
N GLU A 10 -18.54 42.10 -8.15
CA GLU A 10 -17.26 41.50 -8.58
C GLU A 10 -16.03 42.38 -8.34
N GLY A 11 -16.22 43.70 -8.27
CA GLY A 11 -15.15 44.68 -8.08
C GLY A 11 -14.55 44.65 -6.67
N GLU A 12 -15.40 44.68 -5.64
CA GLU A 12 -14.97 44.72 -4.24
C GLU A 12 -14.25 43.42 -3.81
N LEU A 13 -14.69 42.26 -4.30
CA LEU A 13 -14.04 40.98 -3.95
C LEU A 13 -12.64 40.85 -4.53
N SER A 14 -12.41 41.40 -5.71
CA SER A 14 -11.10 41.39 -6.36
C SER A 14 -10.10 42.32 -5.65
N GLU A 15 -10.59 43.45 -5.11
CA GLU A 15 -9.77 44.44 -4.41
C GLU A 15 -9.33 43.97 -3.01
N VAL A 16 -10.18 43.20 -2.32
CA VAL A 16 -9.82 42.58 -1.03
C VAL A 16 -8.75 41.48 -1.21
N PHE A 17 -8.80 40.72 -2.31
CA PHE A 17 -7.81 39.69 -2.60
C PHE A 17 -6.44 40.25 -3.02
N THR A 18 -6.40 41.37 -3.74
CA THR A 18 -5.13 42.02 -4.09
C THR A 18 -4.50 42.74 -2.90
N SER A 19 -5.30 43.33 -2.00
CA SER A 19 -4.79 43.97 -0.78
C SER A 19 -4.13 42.98 0.20
N ALA A 20 -4.56 41.72 0.21
CA ALA A 20 -4.01 40.69 1.09
C ALA A 20 -2.66 40.09 0.63
N LEU A 21 -2.26 40.31 -0.63
CA LEU A 21 -1.03 39.73 -1.19
C LEU A 21 0.22 40.61 -0.99
N ASP A 22 0.05 41.90 -0.73
CA ASP A 22 1.18 42.84 -0.54
C ASP A 22 1.80 42.79 0.87
N GLY A 23 1.21 42.06 1.81
CA GLY A 23 1.61 42.05 3.22
C GLY A 23 2.45 40.87 3.71
N THR A 24 2.75 39.86 2.88
CA THR A 24 3.42 38.63 3.36
C THR A 24 4.90 38.57 2.96
N PRO A 25 5.86 38.66 3.91
CA PRO A 25 7.26 38.46 3.58
C PRO A 25 7.51 36.99 3.21
N ARG A 26 7.86 36.74 1.94
CA ARG A 26 8.31 35.43 1.44
C ARG A 26 9.66 35.10 2.08
N THR A 27 9.64 34.30 3.15
CA THR A 27 10.87 33.77 3.75
C THR A 27 11.41 32.62 2.86
N PRO A 28 12.72 32.63 2.50
CA PRO A 28 13.29 31.58 1.67
C PRO A 28 13.37 30.27 2.47
N VAL A 29 12.78 29.20 1.93
CA VAL A 29 12.81 27.86 2.51
C VAL A 29 14.27 27.36 2.58
N PRO A 30 14.79 26.96 3.77
CA PRO A 30 16.20 26.61 3.93
C PRO A 30 16.49 25.16 3.50
N LEU A 31 16.39 24.89 2.19
CA LEU A 31 16.65 23.56 1.61
C LEU A 31 18.06 23.03 1.92
N ALA A 32 19.04 23.93 2.04
CA ALA A 32 20.44 23.58 2.34
C ALA A 32 20.64 23.00 3.75
N ALA A 33 19.78 23.35 4.71
CA ALA A 33 19.82 22.79 6.05
C ALA A 33 19.30 21.34 6.07
N ILE A 34 18.18 21.11 5.36
CA ILE A 34 17.55 19.79 5.23
C ILE A 34 18.48 18.80 4.51
N GLU A 35 19.18 19.26 3.46
CA GLU A 35 20.11 18.42 2.71
C GLU A 35 21.37 18.04 3.51
N ARG A 36 21.89 18.95 4.35
CA ARG A 36 23.02 18.67 5.24
C ARG A 36 22.65 17.67 6.33
N GLU A 37 21.44 17.73 6.85
CA GLU A 37 20.94 16.82 7.89
C GLU A 37 20.72 15.39 7.36
N GLY A 38 20.32 15.24 6.09
CA GLY A 38 20.19 13.92 5.45
C GLY A 38 21.52 13.17 5.28
N ARG A 39 22.62 13.88 5.02
CA ARG A 39 23.93 13.25 4.74
C ARG A 39 24.62 12.69 5.98
N THR A 40 24.42 13.27 7.15
CA THR A 40 25.04 12.80 8.41
C THR A 40 24.40 11.49 8.90
N ARG A 41 23.09 11.33 8.72
CA ARG A 41 22.34 10.12 9.08
C ARG A 41 22.73 8.90 8.23
N ARG A 42 23.08 9.13 6.94
CA ARG A 42 23.53 8.08 6.01
C ARG A 42 24.91 7.50 6.36
N ARG A 43 25.82 8.30 6.93
CA ARG A 43 27.16 7.83 7.34
C ARG A 43 27.14 6.97 8.60
N ARG A 44 26.32 7.31 9.60
CA ARG A 44 26.23 6.54 10.86
C ARG A 44 25.75 5.09 10.65
N ARG A 45 24.85 4.86 9.69
CA ARG A 45 24.35 3.50 9.37
C ARG A 45 25.38 2.57 8.71
N ARG A 46 26.43 3.10 8.09
CA ARG A 46 27.45 2.29 7.40
C ARG A 46 28.47 1.66 8.36
N ILE A 47 28.68 2.25 9.53
CA ILE A 47 29.70 1.78 10.49
C ILE A 47 29.15 0.66 11.38
N THR A 48 27.87 0.70 11.75
CA THR A 48 27.24 -0.36 12.56
C THR A 48 26.97 -1.64 11.76
N ALA A 49 26.74 -1.54 10.45
CA ALA A 49 26.41 -2.68 9.59
C ALA A 49 27.61 -3.60 9.26
N LEU A 50 28.85 -3.14 9.47
CA LEU A 50 30.06 -3.92 9.16
C LEU A 50 30.45 -4.92 10.26
N LEU A 51 30.04 -4.71 11.52
CA LEU A 51 30.40 -5.62 12.62
C LEU A 51 29.42 -6.79 12.81
N THR A 52 28.16 -6.65 12.39
CA THR A 52 27.15 -7.73 12.50
C THR A 52 27.23 -8.75 11.36
N CYS A 53 27.85 -8.38 10.23
CA CYS A 53 27.94 -9.23 9.04
C CYS A 53 29.00 -10.34 9.16
N CYS A 54 30.04 -10.17 10.00
CA CYS A 54 31.12 -11.18 10.16
C CYS A 54 30.78 -12.35 11.09
N LEU A 55 29.77 -12.25 11.98
CA LEU A 55 29.43 -13.32 12.92
C LEU A 55 28.35 -14.30 12.41
N LEU A 56 27.60 -13.93 11.35
CA LEU A 56 26.49 -14.76 10.83
C LEU A 56 26.86 -15.64 9.63
N VAL A 57 28.06 -15.49 9.04
CA VAL A 57 28.45 -16.20 7.80
C VAL A 57 29.13 -17.55 8.08
N LEU A 58 29.61 -17.84 9.29
CA LEU A 58 30.34 -19.09 9.60
C LEU A 58 29.49 -20.18 10.30
N GLY A 59 28.22 -19.91 10.61
CA GLY A 59 27.36 -20.82 11.40
C GLY A 59 26.63 -21.94 10.63
N PRO A 60 26.02 -21.71 9.45
CA PRO A 60 25.09 -22.70 8.89
C PRO A 60 25.58 -23.43 7.63
N LEU A 61 26.90 -23.52 7.39
CA LEU A 61 27.45 -24.22 6.20
C LEU A 61 27.59 -25.75 6.37
N GLY A 62 27.24 -26.31 7.53
CA GLY A 62 27.43 -27.74 7.83
C GLY A 62 26.24 -28.66 7.52
N TYR A 63 25.03 -28.14 7.24
CA TYR A 63 23.81 -28.97 7.30
C TYR A 63 23.11 -29.27 5.96
N VAL A 64 23.58 -28.74 4.82
CA VAL A 64 22.93 -28.99 3.50
C VAL A 64 23.90 -29.58 2.48
N GLY A 65 24.87 -30.36 2.94
CA GLY A 65 25.83 -31.07 2.08
C GLY A 65 25.29 -32.32 1.37
N ARG A 66 23.97 -32.56 1.28
CA ARG A 66 23.51 -33.89 0.81
C ARG A 66 22.18 -33.98 0.09
N ARG A 67 21.78 -32.97 -0.69
CA ARG A 67 20.75 -33.16 -1.74
C ARG A 67 21.01 -32.25 -2.94
N LEU A 68 21.49 -32.88 -4.04
CA LEU A 68 21.27 -32.50 -5.44
C LEU A 68 22.09 -31.25 -5.90
N ALA A 69 23.20 -31.33 -6.63
CA ALA A 69 23.50 -32.19 -7.78
C ALA A 69 22.25 -32.39 -8.66
N ASP A 70 21.80 -31.31 -9.31
CA ASP A 70 21.42 -31.30 -10.72
C ASP A 70 21.01 -29.89 -11.17
N GLY A 71 21.47 -29.48 -12.35
CA GLY A 71 20.75 -28.51 -13.18
C GLY A 71 21.14 -27.04 -13.05
N SER A 72 22.28 -26.68 -13.63
CA SER A 72 22.48 -25.36 -14.24
C SER A 72 21.44 -25.16 -15.34
N GLY A 73 20.71 -24.04 -15.30
CA GLY A 73 19.73 -23.71 -16.34
C GLY A 73 19.01 -22.40 -16.05
N SER A 74 19.49 -21.31 -16.65
CA SER A 74 18.73 -20.09 -16.86
C SER A 74 17.42 -20.44 -17.57
N GLY A 75 16.28 -20.21 -16.90
CA GLY A 75 14.95 -20.58 -17.38
C GLY A 75 13.92 -19.49 -17.08
N PRO A 76 12.84 -19.40 -17.89
CA PRO A 76 11.97 -18.23 -17.98
C PRO A 76 11.16 -17.98 -16.71
N VAL A 77 10.83 -16.70 -16.47
CA VAL A 77 9.97 -16.23 -15.37
C VAL A 77 8.68 -17.03 -15.36
N THR A 78 8.54 -17.90 -14.36
CA THR A 78 7.38 -18.78 -14.19
C THR A 78 6.16 -17.95 -13.80
N PRO A 79 4.96 -18.20 -14.38
CA PRO A 79 3.75 -17.48 -14.01
C PRO A 79 3.43 -17.65 -12.51
N GLY A 80 3.13 -16.53 -11.86
CA GLY A 80 2.93 -16.44 -10.42
C GLY A 80 1.88 -17.42 -9.89
N ARG A 81 2.27 -18.19 -8.86
CA ARG A 81 1.42 -19.15 -8.15
C ARG A 81 0.26 -18.42 -7.47
N THR A 82 -0.97 -18.90 -7.72
CA THR A 82 -2.18 -18.49 -7.00
C THR A 82 -2.02 -18.84 -5.52
N VAL A 83 -2.27 -17.88 -4.63
CA VAL A 83 -2.18 -18.10 -3.18
C VAL A 83 -3.54 -18.53 -2.65
N ALA A 84 -3.56 -19.48 -1.72
CA ALA A 84 -4.77 -19.82 -0.98
C ALA A 84 -5.27 -18.59 -0.19
N ALA A 85 -6.57 -18.32 -0.24
CA ALA A 85 -7.18 -17.25 0.53
C ALA A 85 -6.96 -17.45 2.04
N GLY A 86 -6.72 -16.36 2.78
CA GLY A 86 -6.48 -16.41 4.23
C GLY A 86 -5.04 -16.71 4.66
N ALA A 87 -4.09 -16.73 3.73
CA ALA A 87 -2.67 -16.97 4.04
C ALA A 87 -1.88 -15.67 4.19
N VAL A 88 -0.83 -15.69 5.01
CA VAL A 88 0.26 -14.71 4.98
C VAL A 88 1.36 -15.24 4.08
N ARG A 89 1.77 -14.46 3.08
CA ARG A 89 2.84 -14.79 2.14
C ARG A 89 3.90 -13.71 2.16
N VAL A 90 5.14 -14.12 2.42
CA VAL A 90 6.31 -13.28 2.19
C VAL A 90 6.64 -13.29 0.69
N VAL A 91 6.83 -12.13 0.10
CA VAL A 91 7.18 -11.95 -1.31
C VAL A 91 8.50 -11.21 -1.46
N ALA A 92 9.22 -11.51 -2.54
CA ALA A 92 10.38 -10.72 -2.94
C ALA A 92 9.92 -9.34 -3.48
N ALA A 93 10.78 -8.33 -3.37
CA ALA A 93 10.51 -7.03 -3.97
C ALA A 93 10.36 -7.17 -5.49
N GLY A 94 9.25 -6.66 -6.04
CA GLY A 94 8.91 -6.75 -7.45
C GLY A 94 8.24 -8.08 -7.87
N GLU A 95 8.07 -9.03 -6.95
CA GLU A 95 7.37 -10.28 -7.24
C GLU A 95 5.88 -10.02 -7.50
N ARG A 96 5.41 -10.46 -8.68
CA ARG A 96 4.03 -10.26 -9.13
C ARG A 96 3.14 -11.41 -8.67
N VAL A 97 2.10 -11.05 -7.93
CA VAL A 97 1.03 -11.95 -7.51
C VAL A 97 -0.21 -11.65 -8.34
N ARG A 98 -0.96 -12.69 -8.73
CA ARG A 98 -2.18 -12.55 -9.54
C ARG A 98 -3.41 -12.89 -8.70
N PRO A 99 -4.10 -11.87 -8.15
CA PRO A 99 -5.27 -12.11 -7.31
C PRO A 99 -6.52 -12.43 -8.14
N ALA A 100 -6.60 -11.93 -9.37
CA ALA A 100 -7.63 -12.25 -10.36
C ALA A 100 -7.05 -12.23 -11.78
N SER A 101 -7.81 -12.77 -12.74
CA SER A 101 -7.46 -12.74 -14.17
C SER A 101 -7.22 -11.31 -14.67
N GLY A 102 -6.12 -11.09 -15.39
CA GLY A 102 -5.75 -9.76 -15.90
C GLY A 102 -5.28 -8.74 -14.85
N THR A 103 -5.15 -9.14 -13.57
CA THR A 103 -4.66 -8.28 -12.48
C THR A 103 -3.38 -8.83 -11.88
N GLU A 104 -2.47 -7.91 -11.57
CA GLU A 104 -1.20 -8.17 -10.92
C GLU A 104 -1.03 -7.19 -9.77
N LEU A 105 -0.45 -7.67 -8.68
CA LEU A 105 -0.14 -6.91 -7.48
C LEU A 105 1.29 -7.22 -7.09
N TRP A 106 2.09 -6.20 -6.79
CA TRP A 106 3.45 -6.41 -6.31
C TRP A 106 3.87 -5.33 -5.33
N LEU A 107 4.78 -5.70 -4.44
CA LEU A 107 5.35 -4.81 -3.44
C LEU A 107 6.79 -4.50 -3.83
N THR A 108 7.20 -3.26 -3.63
CA THR A 108 8.61 -2.84 -3.69
C THR A 108 8.96 -2.09 -2.41
N LYS A 109 10.23 -1.81 -2.18
CA LYS A 109 10.65 -0.99 -1.02
C LYS A 109 10.04 0.42 -1.04
N ASP A 110 9.64 0.89 -2.22
CA ASP A 110 9.13 2.24 -2.43
C ASP A 110 7.60 2.32 -2.33
N GLY A 111 6.89 1.19 -2.47
CA GLY A 111 5.45 1.12 -2.30
C GLY A 111 4.78 -0.11 -2.91
N ALA A 112 3.45 -0.10 -2.88
CA ALA A 112 2.61 -1.12 -3.46
C ALA A 112 2.16 -0.71 -4.87
N HIS A 113 2.02 -1.69 -5.76
CA HIS A 113 1.62 -1.47 -7.13
C HIS A 113 0.52 -2.44 -7.55
N TRP A 114 -0.39 -1.95 -8.39
CA TRP A 114 -1.47 -2.72 -9.00
C TRP A 114 -1.43 -2.54 -10.50
N SER A 115 -1.63 -3.61 -11.27
CA SER A 115 -2.03 -3.47 -12.66
C SER A 115 -3.54 -3.32 -12.75
N GLU A 116 -4.00 -2.51 -13.70
CA GLU A 116 -5.40 -2.49 -14.10
C GLU A 116 -5.57 -3.30 -15.39
N PRO A 117 -6.66 -4.05 -15.57
CA PRO A 117 -6.87 -4.84 -16.80
C PRO A 117 -6.92 -4.00 -18.08
N ARG A 118 -7.20 -2.69 -17.99
CA ARG A 118 -7.42 -1.80 -19.15
C ARG A 118 -6.75 -0.41 -19.04
N GLY A 119 -5.82 -0.22 -18.10
CA GLY A 119 -5.30 1.11 -17.75
C GLY A 119 -3.82 1.16 -17.42
N MET A 120 -3.33 2.35 -17.07
CA MET A 120 -2.04 2.51 -16.42
C MET A 120 -2.17 2.06 -14.96
N GLY A 121 -1.30 1.16 -14.52
CA GLY A 121 -1.33 0.62 -13.16
C GLY A 121 -1.25 1.71 -12.08
N GLU A 122 -1.77 1.40 -10.90
CA GLU A 122 -1.76 2.28 -9.74
C GLU A 122 -0.51 2.05 -8.87
N PHE A 123 0.00 3.11 -8.26
CA PHE A 123 1.12 3.06 -7.33
C PHE A 123 0.80 3.83 -6.05
N LEU A 124 0.95 3.16 -4.89
CA LEU A 124 0.81 3.76 -3.58
C LEU A 124 2.18 3.81 -2.89
N PRO A 125 2.80 5.01 -2.72
CA PRO A 125 4.12 5.13 -2.12
C PRO A 125 4.09 4.89 -0.61
N VAL A 126 5.17 4.32 -0.06
CA VAL A 126 5.33 4.11 1.39
C VAL A 126 5.26 5.41 2.19
N ALA A 127 5.70 6.53 1.62
CA ALA A 127 5.57 7.84 2.26
C ALA A 127 4.11 8.21 2.56
N GLY A 128 3.16 7.74 1.74
CA GLY A 128 1.73 7.90 1.99
C GLY A 128 1.17 6.98 3.08
N LEU A 129 1.93 5.96 3.49
CA LEU A 129 1.58 4.99 4.55
C LEU A 129 2.17 5.39 5.92
N SER A 130 2.87 6.52 6.00
CA SER A 130 3.59 6.95 7.21
C SER A 130 2.73 7.76 8.19
N SER A 131 1.40 7.72 8.09
CA SER A 131 0.54 8.32 9.11
C SER A 131 0.61 7.45 10.36
N GLY A 132 0.99 8.04 11.50
CA GLY A 132 1.35 7.34 12.73
C GLY A 132 0.22 6.52 13.39
N THR A 133 -0.97 6.49 12.80
CA THR A 133 -2.11 5.71 13.25
C THR A 133 -2.19 4.42 12.42
N PRO A 134 -2.31 3.24 13.06
CA PRO A 134 -2.57 2.00 12.33
C PRO A 134 -3.81 2.13 11.45
N ALA A 135 -3.70 1.79 10.17
CA ALA A 135 -4.78 1.93 9.22
C ALA A 135 -4.78 0.82 8.18
N VAL A 136 -5.94 0.62 7.56
CA VAL A 136 -6.12 -0.30 6.44
C VAL A 136 -6.97 0.37 5.36
N THR A 137 -6.49 0.34 4.12
CA THR A 137 -7.23 0.84 2.96
C THR A 137 -8.05 -0.26 2.30
N LEU A 138 -9.03 0.14 1.50
CA LEU A 138 -9.91 -0.76 0.75
C LEU A 138 -10.15 -0.21 -0.66
N ARG A 139 -9.85 -1.05 -1.66
CA ARG A 139 -10.12 -0.88 -3.08
C ARG A 139 -11.06 -1.98 -3.54
N LEU A 140 -12.09 -1.61 -4.31
CA LEU A 140 -13.06 -2.53 -4.91
C LEU A 140 -12.94 -2.46 -6.43
N GLU A 141 -12.79 -3.60 -7.07
CA GLU A 141 -12.78 -3.73 -8.52
C GLU A 141 -13.62 -4.93 -8.94
N VAL A 142 -14.41 -4.81 -10.01
CA VAL A 142 -15.14 -5.95 -10.59
C VAL A 142 -14.34 -6.51 -11.76
N VAL A 143 -13.80 -7.71 -11.59
CA VAL A 143 -12.95 -8.40 -12.56
C VAL A 143 -13.58 -9.74 -12.91
N ASP A 144 -13.88 -9.96 -14.19
CA ASP A 144 -14.50 -11.20 -14.70
C ASP A 144 -15.73 -11.67 -13.88
N GLY A 145 -16.59 -10.72 -13.49
CA GLY A 145 -17.81 -11.00 -12.71
C GLY A 145 -17.57 -11.35 -11.25
N ARG A 146 -16.35 -11.13 -10.73
CA ARG A 146 -16.01 -11.27 -9.30
C ARG A 146 -15.60 -9.94 -8.71
N LEU A 147 -15.78 -9.79 -7.41
CA LEU A 147 -15.30 -8.62 -6.69
C LEU A 147 -13.89 -8.90 -6.20
N LEU A 148 -12.91 -8.18 -6.75
CA LEU A 148 -11.55 -8.10 -6.24
C LEU A 148 -11.50 -7.00 -5.18
N LEU A 149 -11.09 -7.38 -3.98
CA LEU A 149 -10.89 -6.51 -2.84
C LEU A 149 -9.39 -6.46 -2.58
N SER A 150 -8.82 -5.27 -2.44
CA SER A 150 -7.40 -5.16 -2.06
C SER A 150 -7.14 -3.88 -1.29
N GLY A 151 -5.99 -3.80 -0.63
CA GLY A 151 -5.60 -2.59 0.08
C GLY A 151 -4.28 -2.78 0.81
N VAL A 152 -3.90 -1.75 1.56
CA VAL A 152 -2.65 -1.70 2.31
C VAL A 152 -2.95 -1.54 3.78
N HIS A 153 -2.23 -2.30 4.59
CA HIS A 153 -2.20 -2.17 6.04
C HIS A 153 -0.84 -1.57 6.45
N HIS A 154 -0.86 -0.60 7.36
CA HIS A 154 0.37 -0.06 7.95
C HIS A 154 0.16 0.28 9.43
N GLY A 155 1.26 0.26 10.19
CA GLY A 155 1.24 0.52 11.63
C GLY A 155 0.67 -0.63 12.45
N GLY A 156 0.73 -0.52 13.78
CA GLY A 156 0.08 -1.48 14.69
C GLY A 156 0.79 -2.83 14.88
N GLY A 157 1.65 -3.24 13.94
CA GLY A 157 2.38 -4.51 13.97
C GLY A 157 2.18 -5.32 12.68
N PRO A 158 2.75 -6.53 12.57
CA PRO A 158 2.58 -7.37 11.39
C PRO A 158 1.15 -7.93 11.31
N ALA A 159 0.53 -7.85 10.14
CA ALA A 159 -0.77 -8.45 9.90
C ALA A 159 -0.66 -9.98 9.77
N ALA A 160 -1.48 -10.72 10.51
CA ALA A 160 -1.56 -12.19 10.43
C ALA A 160 -2.86 -12.69 9.78
N ARG A 161 -3.94 -11.91 9.87
CA ARG A 161 -5.22 -12.25 9.27
C ARG A 161 -5.96 -10.99 8.82
N VAL A 162 -6.61 -11.08 7.67
CA VAL A 162 -7.54 -10.05 7.18
C VAL A 162 -8.90 -10.69 6.97
N GLU A 163 -9.92 -10.09 7.56
CA GLU A 163 -11.32 -10.45 7.31
C GLU A 163 -12.01 -9.30 6.60
N VAL A 164 -12.77 -9.64 5.56
CA VAL A 164 -13.59 -8.69 4.84
C VAL A 164 -15.04 -9.13 4.92
N ASP A 165 -15.85 -8.29 5.55
CA ASP A 165 -17.30 -8.43 5.55
C ASP A 165 -17.84 -7.75 4.30
N THR A 166 -18.46 -8.52 3.41
CA THR A 166 -19.10 -8.03 2.18
C THR A 166 -20.59 -8.34 2.20
N PRO A 167 -21.41 -7.71 1.34
CA PRO A 167 -22.82 -8.07 1.21
C PRO A 167 -23.10 -9.53 0.83
N SER A 168 -22.14 -10.21 0.19
CA SER A 168 -22.26 -11.62 -0.18
C SER A 168 -21.75 -12.58 0.91
N GLY A 169 -21.24 -12.04 2.02
CA GLY A 169 -20.71 -12.77 3.17
C GLY A 169 -19.29 -12.36 3.53
N ARG A 170 -18.77 -12.97 4.59
CA ARG A 170 -17.40 -12.81 5.05
C ARG A 170 -16.42 -13.61 4.19
N VAL A 171 -15.30 -13.00 3.83
CA VAL A 171 -14.18 -13.65 3.13
C VAL A 171 -12.86 -13.37 3.84
N LEU A 172 -11.93 -14.32 3.75
CA LEU A 172 -10.57 -14.15 4.27
C LEU A 172 -9.67 -13.55 3.18
N GLY A 173 -8.91 -12.54 3.57
CA GLY A 173 -7.88 -11.94 2.73
C GLY A 173 -6.56 -12.68 2.84
N THR A 174 -5.82 -12.72 1.73
CA THR A 174 -4.42 -13.07 1.69
C THR A 174 -3.59 -11.84 2.00
N VAL A 175 -2.63 -11.96 2.92
CA VAL A 175 -1.68 -10.90 3.27
C VAL A 175 -0.36 -11.15 2.53
N LEU A 176 0.18 -10.11 1.91
CA LEU A 176 1.46 -10.07 1.25
C LEU A 176 2.38 -9.13 2.03
N THR A 177 3.52 -9.65 2.46
CA THR A 177 4.55 -8.87 3.16
C THR A 177 5.88 -8.93 2.41
N LEU A 178 6.65 -7.85 2.43
CA LEU A 178 7.99 -7.85 1.85
C LEU A 178 8.97 -8.59 2.74
N ALA A 179 9.88 -9.36 2.14
CA ALA A 179 10.99 -9.93 2.88
C ALA A 179 11.87 -8.81 3.49
N GLY A 180 12.00 -8.80 4.83
CA GLY A 180 12.80 -7.82 5.59
C GLY A 180 11.95 -6.68 6.16
N ASP A 181 12.56 -5.50 6.33
CA ASP A 181 11.86 -4.31 6.83
C ASP A 181 11.08 -3.65 5.70
N PRO A 182 9.76 -3.48 5.86
CA PRO A 182 9.30 -2.10 5.98
C PRO A 182 8.08 -1.85 6.91
N GLY A 183 7.53 -2.87 7.59
CA GLY A 183 6.46 -2.69 8.58
C GLY A 183 5.08 -2.30 8.02
N TRP A 184 4.83 -2.58 6.74
CA TRP A 184 3.53 -2.46 6.06
C TRP A 184 3.31 -3.68 5.18
N ASP A 185 2.05 -4.01 4.93
CA ASP A 185 1.62 -5.20 4.20
C ASP A 185 0.52 -4.83 3.19
N VAL A 186 0.41 -5.58 2.10
CA VAL A 186 -0.72 -5.48 1.17
C VAL A 186 -1.62 -6.67 1.39
N TRP A 187 -2.91 -6.51 1.23
CA TRP A 187 -3.85 -7.62 1.30
C TRP A 187 -4.76 -7.66 0.08
N TYR A 188 -5.28 -8.84 -0.24
CA TYR A 188 -6.33 -9.00 -1.23
C TYR A 188 -7.29 -10.15 -0.91
N ALA A 189 -8.52 -10.07 -1.40
CA ALA A 189 -9.50 -11.13 -1.35
C ALA A 189 -10.33 -11.14 -2.64
N THR A 190 -10.92 -12.28 -2.98
CA THR A 190 -11.92 -12.37 -4.04
C THR A 190 -13.24 -12.84 -3.46
N ALA A 191 -14.32 -12.13 -3.81
CA ALA A 191 -15.66 -12.46 -3.37
C ALA A 191 -16.60 -12.62 -4.56
N ARG A 192 -17.75 -13.25 -4.33
CA ARG A 192 -18.83 -13.28 -5.31
C ARG A 192 -19.36 -11.85 -5.48
N PHE A 193 -19.39 -11.37 -6.72
CA PHE A 193 -20.07 -10.12 -7.03
C PHE A 193 -21.57 -10.39 -7.11
N VAL A 194 -22.33 -9.79 -6.19
CA VAL A 194 -23.79 -9.85 -6.23
C VAL A 194 -24.27 -8.56 -6.86
N VAL A 195 -24.94 -8.65 -8.00
CA VAL A 195 -25.61 -7.50 -8.62
C VAL A 195 -26.82 -7.16 -7.74
N THR A 196 -26.59 -6.32 -6.74
CA THR A 196 -27.67 -5.78 -5.92
C THR A 196 -28.36 -4.65 -6.69
N LYS A 197 -29.68 -4.52 -6.57
CA LYS A 197 -30.41 -3.37 -7.13
C LYS A 197 -29.94 -2.05 -6.51
N ASP A 198 -29.39 -2.11 -5.30
CA ASP A 198 -28.77 -0.98 -4.61
C ASP A 198 -27.26 -1.14 -4.51
N LYS A 199 -26.52 -0.37 -5.33
CA LYS A 199 -25.05 -0.32 -5.30
C LYS A 199 -24.51 0.24 -3.99
N ARG A 200 -25.33 0.94 -3.20
CA ARG A 200 -24.94 1.43 -1.87
C ARG A 200 -24.61 0.31 -0.90
N MET A 201 -25.12 -0.91 -1.13
CA MET A 201 -24.76 -2.06 -0.30
C MET A 201 -23.26 -2.36 -0.32
N LEU A 202 -22.53 -2.03 -1.40
CA LEU A 202 -21.08 -2.16 -1.43
C LEU A 202 -20.39 -1.24 -0.42
N LEU A 203 -21.04 -0.15 -0.01
CA LEU A 203 -20.55 0.76 1.03
C LEU A 203 -20.52 0.11 2.41
N ASP A 204 -21.26 -0.99 2.62
CA ASP A 204 -21.24 -1.76 3.87
C ASP A 204 -20.02 -2.68 3.97
N THR A 205 -19.16 -2.70 2.95
CA THR A 205 -17.93 -3.49 2.98
C THR A 205 -17.02 -2.96 4.09
N ARG A 206 -16.60 -3.87 4.98
CA ARG A 206 -15.71 -3.57 6.11
C ARG A 206 -14.52 -4.50 6.09
N VAL A 207 -13.37 -3.98 6.47
CA VAL A 207 -12.11 -4.72 6.56
C VAL A 207 -11.63 -4.64 7.99
N THR A 208 -11.24 -5.79 8.54
CA THR A 208 -10.58 -5.86 9.85
C THR A 208 -9.28 -6.63 9.70
N VAL A 209 -8.20 -6.03 10.20
CA VAL A 209 -6.86 -6.63 10.23
C VAL A 209 -6.55 -7.07 11.66
N TYR A 210 -6.01 -8.27 11.79
CA TYR A 210 -5.65 -8.88 13.07
C TYR A 210 -4.18 -9.26 13.10
N ASP A 211 -3.58 -9.23 14.29
CA ASP A 211 -2.30 -9.86 14.57
C ASP A 211 -2.45 -11.37 14.81
N ALA A 212 -1.33 -12.03 15.09
CA ALA A 212 -1.26 -13.48 15.30
C ALA A 212 -2.05 -13.96 16.53
N ASP A 213 -2.24 -13.09 17.52
CA ASP A 213 -3.00 -13.37 18.75
C ASP A 213 -4.50 -13.09 18.56
N GLY A 214 -4.90 -12.59 17.38
CA GLY A 214 -6.28 -12.25 17.07
C GLY A 214 -6.72 -10.89 17.61
N LYS A 215 -5.79 -10.05 18.06
CA LYS A 215 -6.07 -8.66 18.42
C LYS A 215 -6.21 -7.83 17.14
N VAL A 216 -7.15 -6.90 17.17
CA VAL A 216 -7.40 -6.00 16.03
C VAL A 216 -6.29 -4.95 15.94
N LEU A 217 -5.64 -4.90 14.77
CA LEU A 217 -4.63 -3.90 14.42
C LEU A 217 -5.26 -2.67 13.78
N ALA A 218 -6.17 -2.88 12.82
CA ALA A 218 -6.82 -1.81 12.08
C ALA A 218 -8.23 -2.22 11.61
N ARG A 219 -9.07 -1.21 11.39
CA ARG A 219 -10.37 -1.34 10.73
C ARG A 219 -10.50 -0.29 9.65
N GLY A 220 -11.17 -0.64 8.56
CA GLY A 220 -11.45 0.26 7.45
C GLY A 220 -12.70 -0.20 6.68
N GLY A 221 -13.03 0.52 5.62
CA GLY A 221 -14.16 0.20 4.78
C GLY A 221 -14.34 1.21 3.66
N VAL A 222 -15.43 1.09 2.92
CA VAL A 222 -15.77 2.11 1.92
C VAL A 222 -16.40 3.29 2.67
N GLY A 223 -15.78 4.47 2.58
CA GLY A 223 -16.25 5.71 3.22
C GLY A 223 -15.75 5.97 4.65
N SER A 224 -14.71 5.25 5.09
CA SER A 224 -14.01 5.48 6.37
C SER A 224 -12.84 6.45 6.25
#